data_AF-A0A258KNC4-F1
#
_entry.id   AF-A0A258KNC4-F1
#
_cell.length_a   1.000
_cell.length_b   1.000
_cell.length_c   1.000
_cell.angle_alpha   90.00
_cell.angle_beta   90.00
_cell.angle_gamma   90.00
#
_symmetry.space_group_name_H-M   'P 1'
#
loop_
_entity.id
_entity.type
_entity.pdbx_description
1 polymer ?
#
loop_
_entity_poly.entity_id
_entity_poly.type
_entity_poly.pdbx_seq_one_letter_code
_entity_poly.pdbx_strand_id
1 'polypeptide(L)'
;MVNRRKRDLNILILVLAGIVILNVLSSFFFTRIDFTAEKRYTLSEITKTILADLDDEVQVTVYLEGEFPAGFKRLRNSTADLLRDFKSYSNVNLKFDFVNPLAGDQKSQEEAYQLLIEKGIEPTNLSVKTEDGMSQKIIFPAALIT
;
A
#
# COMPACT_ATOMS: atom_id res chain seq x y z
N MET A 1 34.17 33.08 -32.66
CA MET A 1 34.27 32.40 -31.34
C MET A 1 32.86 32.19 -30.80
N VAL A 2 32.37 30.95 -30.75
CA VAL A 2 31.07 30.66 -30.11
C VAL A 2 31.19 31.06 -28.64
N ASN A 3 30.30 31.94 -28.18
CA ASN A 3 30.32 32.46 -26.82
C ASN A 3 29.94 31.33 -25.87
N ARG A 4 30.95 30.62 -25.32
CA ARG A 4 30.80 29.35 -24.57
C ARG A 4 29.71 29.44 -23.51
N ARG A 5 29.63 30.57 -22.79
CA ARG A 5 28.58 30.86 -21.78
C ARG A 5 27.15 30.81 -22.32
N LYS A 6 26.90 31.34 -23.54
CA LYS A 6 25.55 31.30 -24.15
C LYS A 6 25.17 29.88 -24.56
N ARG A 7 26.15 29.11 -25.07
CA ARG A 7 25.93 27.69 -25.40
C ARG A 7 25.61 26.88 -24.15
N ASP A 8 26.37 27.08 -23.08
CA ASP A 8 26.19 26.36 -21.82
C ASP A 8 24.83 26.71 -21.17
N LEU A 9 24.42 27.98 -21.23
CA LEU A 9 23.09 28.41 -20.77
C LEU A 9 21.95 27.80 -21.60
N ASN A 10 22.09 27.75 -22.93
CA ASN A 10 21.10 27.13 -23.80
C ASN A 10 20.98 25.63 -23.53
N ILE A 11 22.10 24.94 -23.29
CA ILE A 11 22.10 23.52 -22.90
C ILE A 11 21.39 23.33 -21.56
N LEU A 12 21.69 24.17 -20.55
CA LEU A 12 21.03 24.10 -19.26
C LEU A 12 19.51 24.29 -19.36
N ILE A 13 19.07 25.30 -20.12
CA ILE A 13 17.64 25.56 -20.35
C ILE A 13 16.98 24.37 -21.05
N LEU A 14 17.63 23.78 -22.05
CA LEU A 14 17.10 22.64 -22.79
C LEU A 14 17.00 21.39 -21.90
N VAL A 15 18.00 21.13 -21.07
CA VAL A 15 17.97 20.04 -20.08
C VAL A 15 16.85 20.25 -19.06
N LEU A 16 16.71 21.45 -18.50
CA LEU A 16 15.64 21.76 -17.55
C LEU A 16 14.25 21.64 -18.18
N ALA A 17 14.07 22.16 -19.39
CA ALA A 17 12.83 22.00 -20.15
C ALA A 17 12.52 20.51 -20.41
N GLY A 18 13.54 19.72 -20.76
CA GLY A 18 13.42 18.28 -20.91
C GLY A 18 12.98 17.56 -19.63
N ILE A 19 13.58 17.92 -18.48
CA ILE A 19 13.19 17.38 -17.17
C ILE A 19 11.73 17.72 -16.84
N VAL A 20 11.30 18.96 -17.09
CA VAL A 20 9.91 19.39 -16.85
C VAL A 20 8.95 18.62 -17.75
N ILE A 21 9.25 18.48 -19.04
CA ILE A 21 8.42 17.70 -19.98
C ILE A 21 8.34 16.24 -19.53
N LEU A 22 9.47 15.63 -19.17
CA LEU A 22 9.50 14.25 -18.71
C LEU A 22 8.73 14.06 -17.41
N ASN A 23 8.79 15.01 -16.48
CA ASN A 23 8.00 14.99 -15.25
C ASN A 23 6.49 15.05 -15.55
N VAL A 24 6.06 15.95 -16.44
CA VAL A 24 4.66 16.04 -16.88
C VAL A 24 4.22 14.74 -17.56
N LEU A 25 5.01 14.19 -18.48
CA LEU A 25 4.70 12.92 -19.15
C LEU A 25 4.65 11.74 -18.17
N SER A 26 5.53 11.72 -17.17
CA SER A 26 5.53 10.68 -16.13
C SER A 26 4.27 10.70 -15.25
N SER A 27 3.58 11.85 -15.15
CA SER A 27 2.29 11.93 -14.44
C SER A 27 1.16 11.19 -15.17
N PHE A 28 1.27 11.03 -16.49
CA PHE A 28 0.29 10.31 -17.31
C PHE A 28 0.56 8.81 -17.39
N PHE A 29 1.82 8.39 -17.25
CA PHE A 29 2.23 6.99 -17.30
C PHE A 29 2.86 6.58 -15.97
N PHE A 30 2.05 6.02 -15.06
CA PHE A 30 2.53 5.42 -13.83
C PHE A 30 3.28 4.12 -14.13
N THR A 31 4.60 4.20 -14.28
CA THR A 31 5.46 3.02 -14.41
C THR A 31 6.34 2.88 -13.18
N ARG A 32 6.14 1.82 -12.39
CA ARG A 32 7.03 1.46 -11.28
C ARG A 32 8.00 0.38 -11.74
N ILE A 33 9.27 0.75 -11.94
CA ILE A 33 10.31 -0.22 -12.31
C ILE A 33 10.88 -0.83 -11.03
N ASP A 34 10.79 -2.14 -10.91
CA ASP A 34 11.40 -2.88 -9.81
C ASP A 34 12.88 -3.16 -10.11
N PHE A 35 13.77 -2.52 -9.35
CA PHE A 35 15.22 -2.68 -9.48
C PHE A 35 15.79 -3.81 -8.61
N THR A 36 14.94 -4.57 -7.90
CA THR A 36 15.41 -5.72 -7.12
C THR A 36 15.80 -6.86 -8.06
N ALA A 37 16.88 -7.57 -7.71
CA ALA A 37 17.41 -8.66 -8.51
C ALA A 37 16.36 -9.76 -8.76
N GLU A 38 15.52 -10.03 -7.77
CA GLU A 38 14.50 -11.08 -7.80
C GLU A 38 13.10 -10.55 -8.15
N LYS A 39 12.95 -9.27 -8.51
CA LYS A 39 11.66 -8.65 -8.84
C LYS A 39 10.60 -8.82 -7.73
N ARG A 40 11.00 -8.69 -6.47
CA ARG A 40 10.15 -8.96 -5.28
C ARG A 40 8.96 -8.00 -5.12
N TYR A 41 8.95 -6.89 -5.85
CA TYR A 41 7.89 -5.88 -5.89
C TYR A 41 7.15 -5.87 -7.24
N THR A 42 7.33 -6.93 -8.05
CA THR A 42 6.65 -7.14 -9.32
C THR A 42 5.76 -8.36 -9.18
N LEU A 43 4.51 -8.27 -9.64
CA LEU A 43 3.61 -9.42 -9.66
C LEU A 43 4.10 -10.47 -10.65
N SER A 44 4.02 -11.74 -10.27
CA SER A 44 4.28 -12.85 -11.19
C SER A 44 3.24 -12.88 -12.32
N GLU A 45 3.60 -13.43 -13.48
CA GLU A 45 2.64 -13.57 -14.58
C GLU A 45 1.42 -14.41 -14.18
N ILE A 46 1.62 -15.46 -13.38
CA ILE A 46 0.52 -16.29 -12.85
C ILE A 46 -0.44 -15.44 -12.01
N THR A 47 0.08 -14.59 -11.13
CA THR A 47 -0.74 -13.68 -10.31
C THR A 47 -1.53 -12.71 -11.17
N LYS A 48 -0.92 -12.15 -12.22
CA LYS A 48 -1.60 -11.24 -13.15
C LYS A 48 -2.74 -11.95 -13.89
N THR A 49 -2.52 -13.18 -14.36
CA THR A 49 -3.56 -13.97 -15.00
C THR A 49 -4.73 -14.23 -14.04
N ILE A 50 -4.45 -14.66 -12.81
CA ILE A 50 -5.49 -14.88 -11.79
C ILE A 50 -6.31 -13.61 -11.55
N LEU A 51 -5.65 -12.45 -11.44
CA LEU A 51 -6.34 -11.17 -11.21
C LEU A 51 -7.18 -10.73 -12.42
N ALA A 52 -6.69 -10.97 -13.64
CA ALA A 52 -7.40 -10.65 -14.87
C ALA A 52 -8.65 -11.54 -15.07
N ASP A 53 -8.60 -12.78 -14.56
CA ASP A 53 -9.66 -13.79 -14.67
C ASP A 53 -10.64 -13.77 -13.48
N LEU A 54 -10.60 -12.76 -12.61
CA LEU A 54 -11.59 -12.61 -11.55
C LEU A 54 -12.96 -12.30 -12.16
N ASP A 55 -13.97 -13.13 -11.86
CA ASP A 55 -15.32 -13.02 -12.44
C ASP A 55 -16.25 -12.08 -11.63
N ASP A 56 -16.02 -11.95 -10.32
CA ASP A 56 -16.88 -11.21 -9.39
C ASP A 56 -16.15 -10.05 -8.70
N GLU A 57 -16.92 -9.09 -8.17
CA GLU A 57 -16.38 -8.03 -7.32
C GLU A 57 -15.76 -8.61 -6.05
N VAL A 58 -14.52 -8.21 -5.75
CA VAL A 58 -13.78 -8.66 -4.56
C VAL A 58 -13.55 -7.47 -3.63
N GLN A 59 -13.99 -7.60 -2.38
CA GLN A 59 -13.71 -6.63 -1.32
C GLN A 59 -12.70 -7.21 -0.32
N VAL A 60 -11.59 -6.50 -0.12
CA VAL A 60 -10.56 -6.86 0.86
C VAL A 60 -10.57 -5.88 2.04
N THR A 61 -11.00 -6.33 3.21
CA THR A 61 -10.95 -5.54 4.44
C THR A 61 -9.69 -5.88 5.23
N VAL A 62 -8.76 -4.95 5.36
CA VAL A 62 -7.49 -5.13 6.08
C VAL A 62 -7.55 -4.48 7.46
N TYR A 63 -7.37 -5.27 8.52
CA TYR A 63 -7.45 -4.81 9.91
C TYR A 63 -6.12 -4.26 10.43
N LEU A 64 -5.52 -3.35 9.65
CA LEU A 64 -4.23 -2.71 9.94
C LEU A 64 -4.31 -1.18 9.90
N GLU A 65 -5.40 -0.60 10.42
CA GLU A 65 -5.52 0.85 10.64
C GLU A 65 -5.41 1.21 12.13
N GLY A 66 -4.72 2.31 12.45
CA GLY A 66 -4.52 2.78 13.82
C GLY A 66 -3.08 3.16 14.16
N GLU A 67 -2.83 3.39 15.45
CA GLU A 67 -1.51 3.78 15.95
C GLU A 67 -0.58 2.58 16.15
N PHE A 68 0.28 2.36 15.16
CA PHE A 68 1.21 1.24 15.13
C PHE A 68 2.69 1.64 15.25
N PRO A 69 3.56 0.76 15.79
CA PRO A 69 4.99 0.91 15.71
C PRO A 69 5.48 0.81 14.25
N ALA A 70 6.71 1.26 13.99
CA ALA A 70 7.26 1.36 12.63
C ALA A 70 7.18 0.05 11.82
N GLY A 71 7.32 -1.11 12.48
CA GLY A 71 7.20 -2.42 11.83
C GLY A 71 5.82 -2.65 11.21
N PHE A 72 4.76 -2.37 11.97
CA PHE A 72 3.38 -2.55 11.53
C PHE A 72 2.94 -1.45 10.55
N LYS A 73 3.43 -0.22 10.69
CA LYS A 73 3.24 0.83 9.67
C LYS A 73 3.83 0.41 8.31
N ARG A 74 5.03 -0.20 8.32
CA ARG A 74 5.64 -0.74 7.10
C ARG A 74 4.85 -1.90 6.52
N LEU A 75 4.34 -2.80 7.37
CA LEU A 75 3.47 -3.89 6.93
C LEU A 75 2.21 -3.35 6.25
N ARG A 76 1.48 -2.45 6.93
CA ARG A 76 0.28 -1.77 6.38
C ARG A 76 0.56 -1.17 5.00
N ASN A 77 1.64 -0.38 4.88
CA ASN A 77 1.98 0.28 3.62
C ASN A 77 2.34 -0.72 2.52
N SER A 78 3.10 -1.77 2.85
CA SER A 78 3.47 -2.83 1.89
C SER A 78 2.23 -3.61 1.42
N THR A 79 1.30 -3.91 2.32
CA THR A 79 0.00 -4.53 1.98
C THR A 79 -0.83 -3.60 1.10
N ALA A 80 -0.88 -2.31 1.41
CA ALA A 80 -1.60 -1.33 0.59
C ALA A 80 -1.01 -1.22 -0.82
N ASP A 81 0.31 -1.20 -0.95
CA ASP A 81 0.99 -1.17 -2.24
C ASP A 81 0.71 -2.44 -3.04
N LEU A 82 0.74 -3.62 -2.40
CA LEU A 82 0.38 -4.89 -3.02
C LEU A 82 -1.07 -4.89 -3.52
N LEU A 83 -2.03 -4.43 -2.72
CA LEU A 83 -3.45 -4.38 -3.10
C LEU A 83 -3.72 -3.35 -4.20
N ARG A 84 -2.97 -2.24 -4.25
CA ARG A 84 -2.99 -1.30 -5.39
C ARG A 84 -2.51 -1.96 -6.67
N ASP A 85 -1.43 -2.75 -6.58
CA ASP A 85 -0.95 -3.53 -7.71
C ASP A 85 -2.01 -4.55 -8.13
N PHE A 86 -2.61 -5.29 -7.19
CA PHE A 86 -3.69 -6.24 -7.52
C PHE A 86 -4.86 -5.57 -8.22
N LYS A 87 -5.27 -4.39 -7.74
CA LYS A 87 -6.34 -3.59 -8.36
C LYS A 87 -5.99 -3.14 -9.78
N SER A 88 -4.74 -2.81 -10.06
CA SER A 88 -4.35 -2.31 -11.39
C SER A 88 -4.28 -3.40 -12.47
N TYR A 89 -4.15 -4.67 -12.06
CA TYR A 89 -4.18 -5.84 -12.95
C TYR A 89 -5.51 -6.60 -12.94
N SER A 90 -6.46 -6.22 -12.08
CA SER A 90 -7.79 -6.83 -12.06
C SER A 90 -8.70 -6.18 -13.11
N ASN A 91 -9.43 -6.99 -13.87
CA ASN A 91 -10.44 -6.51 -14.82
C ASN A 91 -11.77 -6.14 -14.13
N VAL A 92 -11.99 -6.66 -12.91
CA VAL A 92 -13.18 -6.40 -12.09
C VAL A 92 -12.86 -5.42 -10.97
N ASN A 93 -13.89 -4.98 -10.26
CA ASN A 93 -13.80 -3.95 -9.25
C ASN A 93 -13.17 -4.48 -7.94
N LEU A 94 -11.86 -4.73 -7.93
CA LEU A 94 -11.15 -5.04 -6.68
C LEU A 94 -11.13 -3.78 -5.81
N LYS A 95 -11.79 -3.87 -4.65
CA LYS A 95 -11.80 -2.84 -3.62
C LYS A 95 -11.08 -3.31 -2.38
N PHE A 96 -10.48 -2.37 -1.67
CA PHE A 96 -9.87 -2.67 -0.40
C PHE A 96 -9.89 -1.47 0.51
N ASP A 97 -10.06 -1.74 1.80
CA ASP A 97 -10.12 -0.73 2.85
C ASP A 97 -9.30 -1.17 4.06
N PHE A 98 -8.73 -0.18 4.74
CA PHE A 98 -8.00 -0.40 6.00
C PHE A 98 -8.88 0.06 7.15
N VAL A 99 -9.16 -0.83 8.10
CA VAL A 99 -10.11 -0.61 9.19
C VAL A 99 -9.44 -0.90 10.53
N ASN A 100 -9.76 -0.09 11.54
CA ASN A 100 -9.48 -0.42 12.92
C ASN A 100 -10.73 -1.11 13.49
N PRO A 101 -10.73 -2.44 13.68
CA PRO A 101 -11.92 -3.15 14.15
C PRO A 101 -12.26 -2.83 15.61
N LEU A 102 -11.31 -2.28 16.37
CA LEU A 102 -11.46 -1.92 17.78
C LEU A 102 -11.59 -0.41 17.96
N ALA A 103 -12.01 0.32 16.92
CA ALA A 103 -12.41 1.72 17.04
C ALA A 103 -13.86 1.81 17.54
N GLY A 104 -14.20 2.88 18.26
CA GLY A 104 -15.57 3.14 18.73
C GLY A 104 -15.74 2.98 20.23
N ASP A 105 -16.99 2.83 20.67
CA ASP A 105 -17.35 2.61 22.07
C ASP A 105 -17.09 1.16 22.52
N GLN A 106 -17.19 0.89 23.82
CA GLN A 106 -16.89 -0.43 24.37
C GLN A 106 -17.79 -1.54 23.80
N LYS A 107 -19.06 -1.22 23.52
CA LYS A 107 -20.02 -2.19 22.99
C LYS A 107 -19.67 -2.61 21.56
N SER A 108 -19.39 -1.63 20.69
CA SER A 108 -18.97 -1.90 19.30
C SER A 108 -17.64 -2.65 19.23
N GLN A 109 -16.70 -2.34 20.12
CA GLN A 109 -15.44 -3.07 20.23
C GLN A 109 -15.65 -4.55 20.61
N GLU A 110 -16.53 -4.83 21.57
CA GLU A 110 -16.83 -6.20 22.00
C GLU A 110 -17.56 -6.99 20.90
N GLU A 111 -18.52 -6.38 20.22
CA GLU A 111 -19.21 -6.99 19.06
C GLU A 111 -18.22 -7.30 17.92
N ALA A 112 -17.35 -6.34 17.57
CA ALA A 112 -16.34 -6.55 16.53
C ALA A 112 -15.33 -7.64 16.91
N TYR A 113 -14.92 -7.68 18.18
CA TYR A 113 -14.01 -8.71 18.69
C TYR A 113 -14.60 -10.12 18.53
N GLN A 114 -15.87 -10.31 18.93
CA GLN A 114 -16.54 -11.61 18.78
C GLN A 114 -16.72 -11.99 17.31
N LEU A 115 -17.16 -11.04 16.46
CA LEU A 115 -17.36 -11.29 15.03
C LEU A 115 -16.07 -11.74 14.33
N LEU A 116 -14.92 -11.15 14.69
CA LEU A 116 -13.64 -11.53 14.12
C LEU A 116 -13.22 -12.94 14.54
N ILE A 117 -13.44 -13.31 15.80
CA ILE A 117 -13.17 -14.68 16.28
C ILE A 117 -14.09 -15.69 15.58
N GLU A 118 -15.39 -15.38 15.42
CA GLU A 118 -16.34 -16.23 14.69
C GLU A 118 -15.91 -16.44 13.23
N LYS A 119 -15.27 -15.43 12.62
CA LYS A 119 -14.67 -15.51 11.29
C LYS A 119 -13.31 -16.23 11.26
N GLY A 120 -12.84 -16.76 12.39
CA GLY A 120 -11.57 -17.46 12.53
C GLY A 120 -10.35 -16.54 12.56
N ILE A 121 -10.53 -15.25 12.81
CA ILE A 121 -9.46 -14.26 12.86
C ILE A 121 -9.02 -14.09 14.32
N GLU A 122 -7.85 -14.63 14.63
CA GLU A 122 -7.31 -14.59 15.99
C GLU A 122 -6.62 -13.24 16.30
N PRO A 123 -6.81 -12.70 17.53
CA PRO A 123 -6.10 -11.52 17.97
C PRO A 123 -4.64 -11.84 18.34
N THR A 124 -3.78 -10.83 18.27
CA THR A 124 -2.41 -10.91 18.81
C THR A 124 -2.08 -9.69 19.67
N ASN A 125 -1.18 -9.90 20.62
CA ASN A 125 -0.69 -8.85 21.52
C ASN A 125 0.50 -8.14 20.88
N LEU A 126 0.31 -6.86 20.57
CA LEU A 126 1.34 -5.98 20.07
C LEU A 126 1.94 -5.15 21.21
N SER A 127 3.23 -5.36 21.48
CA SER A 127 4.00 -4.52 22.40
C SER A 127 4.55 -3.29 21.69
N VAL A 128 4.11 -2.11 22.10
CA VAL A 128 4.52 -0.81 21.57
C VAL A 128 5.34 -0.07 22.62
N LYS A 129 6.52 0.41 22.22
CA LYS A 129 7.32 1.29 23.08
C LYS A 129 6.75 2.71 23.00
N THR A 130 6.27 3.22 24.13
CA THR A 130 5.81 4.60 24.33
C THR A 130 6.85 5.38 25.14
N GLU A 131 6.67 6.70 25.28
CA GLU A 131 7.54 7.54 26.12
C GLU A 131 7.50 7.10 27.60
N ASP A 132 6.35 6.62 28.05
CA ASP A 132 6.11 6.15 29.43
C ASP A 132 6.48 4.67 29.68
N GLY A 133 6.92 3.93 28.66
CA GLY A 133 7.34 2.53 28.81
C GLY A 133 6.87 1.59 27.69
N MET A 134 6.50 0.35 28.05
CA MET A 134 5.95 -0.64 27.12
C MET A 134 4.44 -0.71 27.30
N SER A 135 3.68 -0.42 26.24
CA SER A 135 2.23 -0.54 26.17
C SER A 135 1.85 -1.77 25.35
N GLN A 136 0.94 -2.60 25.85
CA GLN A 136 0.39 -3.72 25.08
C GLN A 136 -0.95 -3.32 24.48
N LYS A 137 -1.11 -3.54 23.17
CA LYS A 137 -2.37 -3.34 22.45
C LYS A 137 -2.77 -4.65 21.78
N ILE A 138 -4.03 -5.03 21.89
CA ILE A 138 -4.60 -6.15 21.14
C ILE A 138 -4.88 -5.65 19.71
N ILE A 139 -4.49 -6.46 18.72
CA ILE A 139 -4.68 -6.15 17.30
C ILE A 139 -5.14 -7.41 16.55
N PHE A 140 -5.73 -7.22 15.37
CA PHE A 140 -6.11 -8.30 14.47
C PHE A 140 -5.38 -8.13 13.13
N PRO A 141 -4.16 -8.64 12.94
CA PRO A 141 -3.36 -8.35 11.76
C PRO A 141 -3.75 -9.25 10.57
N ALA A 142 -5.00 -9.18 10.14
CA ALA A 142 -5.55 -10.02 9.09
C ALA A 142 -6.23 -9.20 7.98
N ALA A 143 -6.47 -9.86 6.85
CA ALA A 143 -7.32 -9.35 5.79
C ALA A 143 -8.49 -10.33 5.59
N LEU A 144 -9.71 -9.81 5.59
CA LEU A 144 -10.93 -10.55 5.25
C LEU A 144 -11.27 -10.27 3.79
N ILE A 145 -11.49 -11.33 3.02
CA ILE A 145 -11.90 -11.26 1.62
C ILE A 145 -13.37 -11.67 1.54
N THR A 146 -14.19 -10.87 0.88
CA THR A 146 -15.62 -11.11 0.67
C THR A 146 -16.02 -10.81 -0.76
#